data_AF-A0A2C9M1T0-F1
#
_entry.id   AF-A0A2C9M1T0-F1
#
_cell.length_a   1.000
_cell.length_b   1.000
_cell.length_c   1.000
_cell.angle_alpha   90.00
_cell.angle_beta   90.00
_cell.angle_gamma   90.00
#
_symmetry.space_group_name_H-M   'P 1'
#
loop_
_entity.id
_entity.type
_entity.pdbx_description
1 polymer ?
#
loop_
_entity_poly.entity_id
_entity_poly.type
_entity_poly.pdbx_seq_one_letter_code
_entity_poly.pdbx_strand_id
1 'polypeptide(L)'
;MPQFVNVMISYQVFYLDCNHATRKFVKELIRHNNLEDKIVLLDKSAEDILPEDLLNLKIDLVIAEPFLQAALLPWEHLYFWYALHYLKSLLSENVVILPESMTVKAMAVQFRDLHKIRAPVGICEGFDISEFDQLIKVNYNTVICFKYLEMSVITKPCF
;
A
#
# COMPACT_ATOMS: atom_id res chain seq x y z
N MET A 1 -12.54 4.19 1.69
CA MET A 1 -13.14 3.75 0.41
C MET A 1 -14.66 3.97 0.16
N PRO A 2 -15.54 4.57 1.02
CA PRO A 2 -16.92 4.94 0.60
C PRO A 2 -17.07 6.31 -0.09
N GLN A 3 -16.02 7.14 -0.11
CA GLN A 3 -16.14 8.57 -0.48
C GLN A 3 -15.92 8.86 -1.98
N PHE A 4 -15.51 7.86 -2.78
CA PHE A 4 -15.18 8.06 -4.19
C PHE A 4 -16.35 7.79 -5.16
N VAL A 5 -17.55 7.49 -4.64
CA VAL A 5 -18.72 7.07 -5.44
C VAL A 5 -19.04 8.03 -6.57
N ASN A 6 -18.92 9.35 -6.37
CA ASN A 6 -19.19 10.34 -7.43
C ASN A 6 -18.16 10.35 -8.57
N VAL A 7 -16.88 10.04 -8.29
CA VAL A 7 -15.85 9.95 -9.34
C VAL A 7 -16.08 8.72 -10.22
N MET A 8 -16.67 7.66 -9.68
CA MET A 8 -16.89 6.39 -10.38
C MET A 8 -18.03 6.43 -11.42
N ILE A 9 -18.88 7.46 -11.42
CA ILE A 9 -20.08 7.49 -12.28
C ILE A 9 -19.73 7.81 -13.75
N SER A 10 -18.73 8.68 -13.98
CA SER A 10 -18.32 9.13 -15.31
C SER A 10 -17.20 8.31 -15.96
N TYR A 11 -16.60 7.37 -15.22
CA TYR A 11 -15.34 6.73 -15.61
C TYR A 11 -15.41 5.21 -15.60
N GLN A 12 -14.56 4.56 -16.42
CA GLN A 12 -14.39 3.12 -16.40
C GLN A 12 -13.33 2.78 -15.35
N VAL A 13 -13.74 2.08 -14.29
CA VAL A 13 -12.87 1.85 -13.13
C VAL A 13 -12.27 0.45 -13.20
N PHE A 14 -10.97 0.34 -12.93
CA PHE A 14 -10.23 -0.92 -12.93
C PHE A 14 -9.63 -1.15 -11.54
N TYR A 15 -10.35 -1.88 -10.70
CA TYR A 15 -9.90 -2.15 -9.34
C TYR A 15 -8.90 -3.31 -9.35
N LEU A 16 -7.69 -3.03 -8.89
CA LEU A 16 -6.59 -3.98 -8.77
C LEU A 16 -6.39 -4.32 -7.29
N ASP A 17 -6.19 -5.60 -6.98
CA ASP A 17 -5.95 -6.07 -5.62
C ASP A 17 -5.45 -7.52 -5.66
N CYS A 18 -4.33 -7.82 -4.99
CA CYS A 18 -3.78 -9.17 -4.95
C CYS A 18 -4.45 -10.07 -3.91
N ASN A 19 -5.15 -9.51 -2.92
CA ASN A 19 -5.80 -10.28 -1.88
C ASN A 19 -7.16 -10.83 -2.35
N HIS A 20 -7.24 -12.16 -2.48
CA HIS A 20 -8.46 -12.84 -2.90
C HIS A 20 -9.65 -12.60 -1.96
N ALA A 21 -9.42 -12.52 -0.64
CA ALA A 21 -10.49 -12.26 0.33
C ALA A 21 -11.03 -10.83 0.19
N THR A 22 -10.14 -9.83 0.03
CA THR A 22 -10.53 -8.44 -0.22
C THR A 22 -11.30 -8.33 -1.54
N ARG A 23 -10.79 -8.93 -2.64
CA ARG A 23 -11.50 -8.95 -3.94
C ARG A 23 -12.90 -9.53 -3.83
N LYS A 24 -13.08 -10.64 -3.10
CA LYS A 24 -14.40 -11.25 -2.90
C LYS A 24 -15.34 -10.31 -2.16
N PHE A 25 -14.86 -9.63 -1.12
CA PHE A 25 -15.64 -8.64 -0.40
C PHE A 25 -16.01 -7.44 -1.28
N VAL A 26 -15.04 -6.87 -2.00
CA VAL A 26 -15.27 -5.74 -2.92
C VAL A 26 -16.24 -6.12 -4.03
N LYS A 27 -16.18 -7.36 -4.55
CA LYS A 27 -17.15 -7.87 -5.53
C LYS A 27 -18.58 -7.84 -5.01
N GLU A 28 -18.80 -8.27 -3.77
CA GLU A 28 -20.13 -8.19 -3.15
C GLU A 28 -20.59 -6.74 -2.95
N LEU A 29 -19.66 -5.84 -2.61
CA LEU A 29 -19.96 -4.41 -2.47
C LEU A 29 -20.34 -3.78 -3.81
N ILE A 30 -19.63 -4.10 -4.90
CA ILE A 30 -19.95 -3.66 -6.26
C ILE A 30 -21.35 -4.14 -6.67
N ARG A 31 -21.66 -5.42 -6.42
CA ARG A 31 -22.96 -6.02 -6.73
C ARG A 31 -24.09 -5.38 -5.94
N HIS A 32 -23.89 -5.15 -4.64
CA HIS A 32 -24.89 -4.51 -3.78
C HIS A 32 -25.21 -3.07 -4.20
N ASN A 33 -24.25 -2.37 -4.84
CA ASN A 33 -24.42 -0.99 -5.28
C ASN A 33 -24.72 -0.86 -6.79
N ASN A 34 -24.96 -1.97 -7.51
CA ASN A 34 -25.24 -1.98 -8.96
C ASN A 34 -24.13 -1.32 -9.81
N LEU A 35 -22.86 -1.53 -9.45
CA LEU A 35 -21.70 -0.93 -10.12
C LEU A 35 -20.95 -1.91 -11.05
N GLU A 36 -21.53 -3.08 -11.32
CA GLU A 36 -20.89 -4.18 -12.07
C GLU A 36 -20.51 -3.77 -13.51
N ASP A 37 -21.30 -2.90 -14.14
CA ASP A 37 -21.02 -2.39 -15.49
C ASP A 37 -19.90 -1.33 -15.52
N LYS A 38 -19.53 -0.77 -14.37
CA LYS A 38 -18.60 0.36 -14.25
C LYS A 38 -17.25 -0.01 -13.65
N ILE A 39 -17.22 -1.04 -12.81
CA ILE A 39 -16.03 -1.44 -12.07
C ILE A 39 -15.61 -2.84 -12.50
N VAL A 40 -14.44 -2.94 -13.12
CA VAL A 40 -13.81 -4.21 -13.49
C VAL A 40 -12.79 -4.57 -12.43
N LEU A 41 -12.93 -5.77 -11.85
CA LEU A 41 -11.96 -6.34 -10.92
C LEU A 41 -10.86 -7.05 -11.69
N LEU A 42 -9.60 -6.66 -11.47
CA LEU A 42 -8.43 -7.28 -12.06
C LEU A 42 -7.82 -8.26 -11.05
N ASP A 43 -7.78 -9.54 -11.41
CA ASP A 43 -7.12 -10.60 -10.64
C ASP A 43 -5.69 -10.85 -11.17
N LYS A 44 -4.86 -9.81 -11.09
CA LYS A 44 -3.48 -9.81 -11.58
C LYS A 44 -2.61 -8.94 -10.68
N SER A 45 -1.29 -9.08 -10.78
CA SER A 45 -0.36 -8.10 -10.20
C SER A 45 -0.24 -6.89 -11.14
N ALA A 46 0.26 -5.76 -10.63
CA ALA A 46 0.50 -4.57 -11.46
C ALA A 46 1.50 -4.84 -12.61
N GLU A 47 2.39 -5.81 -12.40
CA GLU A 47 3.45 -6.21 -13.34
C GLU A 47 2.89 -7.03 -14.52
N ASP A 48 1.75 -7.70 -14.31
CA ASP A 48 1.12 -8.61 -15.27
C ASP A 48 -0.05 -7.96 -16.03
N ILE A 49 -0.32 -6.66 -15.81
CA ILE A 49 -1.39 -5.95 -16.51
C ILE A 49 -0.99 -5.68 -17.96
N LEU A 50 -1.82 -6.16 -18.88
CA LEU A 50 -1.69 -5.94 -20.32
C LEU A 50 -2.70 -4.89 -20.79
N PRO A 51 -2.48 -4.25 -21.96
CA PRO A 51 -3.44 -3.31 -22.53
C PRO A 51 -4.84 -3.91 -22.73
N GLU A 52 -4.91 -5.20 -23.06
CA GLU A 52 -6.15 -5.95 -23.28
C GLU A 52 -7.01 -6.02 -22.01
N ASP A 53 -6.37 -6.10 -20.83
CA ASP A 53 -7.06 -6.11 -19.54
C ASP A 53 -7.76 -4.77 -19.25
N LEU A 54 -7.28 -3.70 -19.89
CA LEU A 54 -7.80 -2.34 -19.78
C LEU A 54 -8.68 -1.96 -20.98
N LEU A 55 -9.19 -2.95 -21.74
CA LEU A 55 -9.98 -2.71 -22.96
C LEU A 55 -9.21 -1.88 -24.01
N ASN A 56 -7.87 -1.96 -24.00
CA ASN A 56 -6.96 -1.14 -24.79
C ASN A 56 -7.06 0.37 -24.54
N LEU A 57 -7.66 0.78 -23.42
CA LEU A 57 -7.70 2.17 -22.98
C LEU A 57 -6.38 2.55 -22.29
N LYS A 58 -6.07 3.86 -22.31
CA LYS A 58 -4.98 4.43 -21.52
C LYS A 58 -5.50 4.90 -20.16
N ILE A 59 -4.63 4.89 -19.16
CA ILE A 59 -4.96 5.29 -17.79
C ILE A 59 -4.77 6.79 -17.62
N ASP A 60 -5.86 7.51 -17.35
CA ASP A 60 -5.82 8.96 -17.07
C ASP A 60 -5.80 9.31 -15.58
N LEU A 61 -6.16 8.38 -14.68
CA LEU A 61 -6.22 8.64 -13.24
C LEU A 61 -5.85 7.42 -12.40
N VAL A 62 -4.63 7.39 -11.86
CA VAL A 62 -4.30 6.41 -10.82
C VAL A 62 -4.71 6.96 -9.47
N ILE A 63 -5.54 6.23 -8.72
CA ILE A 63 -5.90 6.59 -7.34
C ILE A 63 -5.74 5.40 -6.41
N ALA A 64 -4.93 5.59 -5.38
CA ALA A 64 -4.84 4.64 -4.29
C ALA A 64 -4.86 5.38 -2.96
N GLU A 65 -5.44 4.77 -1.93
CA GLU A 65 -4.90 4.92 -0.59
C GLU A 65 -3.75 3.91 -0.51
N PRO A 66 -2.47 4.31 -0.51
CA PRO A 66 -1.36 3.38 -0.48
C PRO A 66 -1.33 2.71 0.90
N PHE A 67 -2.13 1.67 1.03
CA PHE A 67 -2.30 0.83 2.20
C PHE A 67 -1.97 -0.60 1.79
N LEU A 68 -1.24 -1.27 2.66
CA LEU A 68 -0.73 -2.59 2.40
C LEU A 68 -1.05 -3.45 3.61
N GLN A 69 -1.97 -4.42 3.49
CA GLN A 69 -2.39 -5.20 4.65
C GLN A 69 -1.19 -5.92 5.32
N ALA A 70 -0.18 -6.31 4.54
CA ALA A 70 1.03 -6.94 5.08
C ALA A 70 2.13 -5.95 5.50
N ALA A 71 1.95 -4.63 5.37
CA ALA A 71 2.95 -3.67 5.83
C ALA A 71 3.08 -3.71 7.36
N LEU A 72 4.30 -3.95 7.82
CA LEU A 72 4.72 -3.82 9.21
C LEU A 72 5.26 -2.41 9.48
N LEU A 73 5.81 -1.75 8.46
CA LEU A 73 6.50 -0.47 8.58
C LEU A 73 5.83 0.60 7.69
N PRO A 74 5.73 1.86 8.14
CA PRO A 74 5.04 2.90 7.39
C PRO A 74 5.60 3.13 5.97
N TRP A 75 6.89 2.91 5.74
CA TRP A 75 7.54 3.11 4.45
C TRP A 75 7.33 1.97 3.45
N GLU A 76 6.80 0.82 3.87
CA GLU A 76 6.50 -0.28 2.94
C GLU A 76 5.35 0.08 1.98
N HIS A 77 4.53 1.06 2.34
CA HIS A 77 3.54 1.68 1.45
C HIS A 77 4.15 2.39 0.22
N LEU A 78 5.47 2.62 0.19
CA LEU A 78 6.19 3.06 -1.01
C LEU A 78 6.03 2.10 -2.20
N TYR A 79 5.63 0.86 -1.93
CA TYR A 79 5.31 -0.12 -2.95
C TYR A 79 4.32 0.40 -4.00
N PHE A 80 3.41 1.33 -3.64
CA PHE A 80 2.52 2.01 -4.61
C PHE A 80 3.28 2.57 -5.82
N TRP A 81 4.36 3.33 -5.59
CA TRP A 81 5.16 3.90 -6.68
C TRP A 81 5.95 2.84 -7.45
N TYR A 82 6.32 1.73 -6.80
CA TYR A 82 6.93 0.60 -7.48
C TYR A 82 5.95 -0.08 -8.44
N ALA A 83 4.72 -0.38 -8.00
CA ALA A 83 3.69 -0.94 -8.87
C ALA A 83 3.27 0.02 -9.99
N LEU A 84 3.17 1.32 -9.70
CA LEU A 84 2.92 2.36 -10.71
C LEU A 84 4.00 2.39 -11.81
N HIS A 85 5.25 2.08 -11.47
CA HIS A 85 6.33 2.01 -12.46
C HIS A 85 6.05 0.98 -13.55
N TYR A 86 5.46 -0.18 -13.22
CA TYR A 86 5.11 -1.21 -14.19
C TYR A 86 3.96 -0.80 -15.11
N LEU A 87 3.04 0.02 -14.61
CA LEU A 87 1.92 0.53 -15.37
C LEU A 87 2.29 1.70 -16.29
N LYS A 88 3.54 2.20 -16.25
CA LYS A 88 3.96 3.42 -16.95
C LYS A 88 3.66 3.42 -18.45
N SER A 89 3.77 2.27 -19.12
CA SER A 89 3.46 2.14 -20.56
C SER A 89 1.96 2.24 -20.87
N LEU A 90 1.10 2.01 -19.87
CA LEU A 90 -0.36 2.02 -19.96
C LEU A 90 -0.96 3.38 -19.60
N LEU A 91 -0.16 4.30 -19.03
CA LEU A 91 -0.61 5.64 -18.66
C LEU A 91 -0.79 6.52 -19.91
N SER A 92 -1.75 7.44 -19.86
CA SER A 92 -1.87 8.52 -20.84
C SER A 92 -0.84 9.62 -20.56
N GLU A 93 -0.58 10.49 -21.54
CA GLU A 93 0.41 11.57 -21.42
C GLU A 93 0.08 12.56 -20.29
N ASN A 94 -1.20 12.76 -19.99
CA ASN A 94 -1.70 13.70 -18.98
C ASN A 94 -2.28 12.99 -17.76
N VAL A 95 -1.75 11.80 -17.43
CA VAL A 95 -2.20 11.01 -16.29
C VAL A 95 -2.10 11.81 -14.98
N VAL A 96 -3.16 11.74 -14.18
CA VAL A 96 -3.17 12.24 -12.81
C VAL A 96 -2.91 11.07 -11.86
N ILE A 97 -1.99 11.23 -10.92
CA ILE A 97 -1.64 10.20 -9.93
C ILE A 97 -1.94 10.74 -8.54
N LEU A 98 -2.74 10.00 -7.78
CA LEU A 98 -3.12 10.32 -6.40
C LEU A 98 -2.81 9.12 -5.49
N PRO A 99 -1.97 9.29 -4.45
CA PRO A 99 -1.24 10.50 -4.09
C PRO A 99 -0.08 10.81 -5.06
N GLU A 100 0.19 12.09 -5.28
CA GLU A 100 1.28 12.54 -6.17
C GLU A 100 2.67 12.27 -5.57
N SER A 101 2.79 12.40 -4.24
CA SER A 101 4.05 12.22 -3.53
C SER A 101 3.83 11.66 -2.12
N MET A 102 4.91 11.14 -1.54
CA MET A 102 4.98 10.75 -0.15
C MET A 102 6.22 11.36 0.49
N THR A 103 6.10 11.77 1.75
CA THR A 103 7.22 12.30 2.53
C THR A 103 7.36 11.48 3.80
N VAL A 104 8.53 10.87 3.98
CA VAL A 104 8.91 10.24 5.25
C VAL A 104 9.38 11.34 6.20
N LYS A 105 8.74 11.42 7.37
CA LYS A 105 9.06 12.41 8.41
C LYS A 105 9.57 11.70 9.65
N ALA A 106 10.55 12.31 10.30
CA ALA A 106 11.06 11.88 11.59
C ALA A 106 11.03 13.06 12.57
N MET A 107 10.83 12.76 13.85
CA MET A 107 10.83 13.75 14.92
C MET A 107 11.54 13.15 16.13
N ALA A 108 12.50 13.89 16.68
CA ALA A 108 13.10 13.54 17.96
C ALA A 108 12.07 13.75 19.08
N VAL A 109 11.91 12.76 19.94
CA VAL A 109 10.91 12.77 21.02
C VAL A 109 11.50 12.13 22.27
N GLN A 110 11.14 12.66 23.44
CA GLN A 110 11.44 12.04 24.72
C GLN A 110 10.18 11.33 25.23
N PHE A 111 10.14 10.01 25.07
CA PHE A 111 9.04 9.21 25.60
C PHE A 111 9.16 9.01 27.11
N ARG A 112 8.06 9.16 27.85
CA ARG A 112 8.00 8.98 29.31
C ARG A 112 8.50 7.61 29.76
N ASP A 113 7.99 6.54 29.14
CA ASP A 113 8.28 5.16 29.55
C ASP A 113 8.71 4.26 28.38
N LEU A 114 8.42 4.62 27.12
CA LEU A 114 8.67 3.76 25.96
C LEU A 114 10.15 3.42 25.77
N HIS A 115 11.05 4.35 26.14
CA HIS A 115 12.50 4.12 26.03
C HIS A 115 12.98 2.93 26.88
N LYS A 116 12.24 2.56 27.95
CA LYS A 116 12.60 1.47 28.87
C LYS A 116 12.61 0.10 28.19
N ILE A 117 11.87 -0.10 27.10
CA ILE A 117 11.84 -1.41 26.40
C ILE A 117 13.12 -1.70 25.61
N ARG A 118 13.96 -0.68 25.38
CA ARG A 118 15.24 -0.79 24.66
C ARG A 118 16.43 -0.24 25.45
N ALA A 119 16.20 0.33 26.63
CA ALA A 119 17.28 0.79 27.50
C ALA A 119 18.02 -0.40 28.13
N PRO A 120 19.35 -0.34 28.29
CA PRO A 120 20.08 -1.36 29.03
C PRO A 120 19.60 -1.40 30.49
N VAL A 121 19.51 -2.59 31.06
CA VAL A 121 19.04 -2.81 32.43
C VAL A 121 20.17 -2.54 33.44
N GLY A 122 21.39 -3.02 33.16
CA GLY A 122 22.52 -2.95 34.07
C GLY A 122 22.30 -3.80 35.33
N ILE A 123 22.19 -3.15 36.49
CA ILE A 123 21.97 -3.82 37.78
C ILE A 123 20.47 -3.81 38.12
N CYS A 124 19.92 -4.99 38.36
CA CYS A 124 18.52 -5.15 38.79
C CYS A 124 18.47 -5.98 40.07
N GLU A 125 17.83 -5.45 41.12
CA GLU A 125 17.70 -6.12 42.43
C GLU A 125 19.04 -6.64 43.00
N GLY A 126 20.14 -5.93 42.74
CA GLY A 126 21.49 -6.31 43.19
C GLY A 126 22.21 -7.33 42.31
N PHE A 127 21.60 -7.80 41.23
CA PHE A 127 22.22 -8.68 40.24
C PHE A 127 22.71 -7.89 39.03
N ASP A 128 23.96 -8.13 38.64
CA ASP A 128 24.51 -7.55 37.41
C ASP A 128 24.04 -8.36 36.19
N ILE A 129 23.26 -7.71 35.32
CA ILE A 129 22.70 -8.29 34.10
C ILE A 129 23.34 -7.65 32.85
N SER A 130 24.47 -6.95 33.00
CA SER A 130 25.14 -6.23 31.90
C SER A 130 25.58 -7.16 30.75
N GLU A 131 25.89 -8.42 31.02
CA GLU A 131 26.18 -9.43 29.99
C GLU A 131 24.99 -9.66 29.04
N PHE A 132 23.76 -9.66 29.57
CA PHE A 132 22.55 -9.77 28.75
C PHE A 132 22.33 -8.54 27.88
N ASP A 133 22.60 -7.34 28.42
CA ASP A 133 22.54 -6.09 27.67
C ASP A 133 23.51 -6.10 26.47
N GLN A 134 24.70 -6.71 26.64
CA GLN A 134 25.67 -6.87 25.55
C GLN A 134 25.14 -7.82 24.47
N LEU A 135 24.59 -8.98 24.84
CA LEU A 135 24.00 -9.94 23.91
C LEU A 135 22.88 -9.31 23.07
N ILE A 136 22.02 -8.51 23.70
CA ILE A 136 20.96 -7.76 23.04
C ILE A 136 21.54 -6.79 22.01
N LYS A 137 22.55 -5.98 22.38
CA LYS A 137 23.16 -4.99 21.48
C LYS A 137 23.75 -5.61 20.22
N VAL A 138 24.34 -6.80 20.32
CA VAL A 138 24.96 -7.50 19.18
C VAL A 138 23.91 -8.01 18.18
N ASN A 139 22.76 -8.50 18.67
CA ASN A 139 21.76 -9.16 17.82
C ASN A 139 20.83 -8.20 17.05
N TYR A 140 20.65 -6.95 17.51
CA TYR A 140 19.73 -6.00 16.84
C TYR A 140 20.25 -5.38 15.53
N ASN A 141 21.48 -5.68 15.10
CA ASN A 141 22.04 -5.17 13.83
C ASN A 141 21.56 -5.92 12.58
N THR A 142 20.70 -6.94 12.71
CA THR A 142 20.23 -7.77 11.59
C THR A 142 18.70 -7.71 11.50
N VAL A 143 18.13 -6.95 10.56
CA VAL A 143 16.68 -6.97 10.29
C VAL A 143 16.42 -7.27 8.81
N ILE A 144 15.63 -8.32 8.59
CA ILE A 144 15.17 -8.89 7.32
C ILE A 144 13.78 -8.31 6.98
N CYS A 145 13.51 -8.04 5.70
CA CYS A 145 12.26 -7.48 5.18
C CYS A 145 11.51 -8.50 4.31
N PHE A 146 10.20 -8.74 4.53
CA PHE A 146 9.32 -9.58 3.71
C PHE A 146 8.07 -8.79 3.26
N LYS A 147 7.67 -8.97 1.98
CA LYS A 147 6.69 -8.22 1.15
C LYS A 147 5.20 -8.58 1.39
N TYR A 148 4.21 -7.77 0.92
CA TYR A 148 3.04 -8.10 0.02
C TYR A 148 1.81 -7.12 0.05
N LEU A 149 1.09 -7.00 -1.09
CA LEU A 149 0.33 -5.91 -1.86
C LEU A 149 -1.14 -5.48 -1.52
N GLU A 150 -1.56 -4.20 -1.82
CA GLU A 150 -2.92 -3.71 -2.26
C GLU A 150 -2.81 -2.36 -3.09
N MET A 151 -3.56 -2.16 -4.19
CA MET A 151 -3.50 -0.92 -5.04
C MET A 151 -4.65 -0.76 -6.08
N SER A 152 -5.48 0.31 -6.08
CA SER A 152 -6.56 0.53 -7.08
C SER A 152 -6.19 1.47 -8.25
N VAL A 153 -6.82 1.33 -9.43
CA VAL A 153 -6.54 2.13 -10.66
C VAL A 153 -7.86 2.63 -11.32
N ILE A 154 -7.92 3.85 -11.87
CA ILE A 154 -9.12 4.37 -12.56
C ILE A 154 -8.76 4.87 -13.98
N THR A 155 -9.62 4.65 -14.98
CA THR A 155 -9.39 5.16 -16.34
C THR A 155 -10.60 5.97 -16.82
N LYS A 156 -10.38 7.01 -17.63
CA LYS A 156 -11.49 7.76 -18.22
C LYS A 156 -11.77 7.21 -19.63
N PRO A 157 -13.03 7.22 -20.11
CA PRO A 157 -13.31 7.10 -21.52
C PRO A 157 -13.00 8.43 -22.23
N CYS A 158 -12.22 8.37 -23.31
CA CYS A 158 -12.10 9.46 -24.26
C CYS A 158 -13.46 9.71 -24.94
N PHE A 159 -13.92 10.96 -24.92
CA PHE A 159 -14.85 11.50 -25.92
C PHE A 159 -14.05 12.27 -26.96
#